data_AF-A0A7C3BA99-F1
#
_entry.id   AF-A0A7C3BA99-F1
#
_cell.length_a   1.000
_cell.length_b   1.000
_cell.length_c   1.000
_cell.angle_alpha   90.00
_cell.angle_beta   90.00
_cell.angle_gamma   90.00
#
_symmetry.space_group_name_H-M   'P 1'
#
loop_
_entity.id
_entity.type
_entity.pdbx_description
1 polymer ?
#
loop_
_entity_poly.entity_id
_entity_poly.type
_entity_poly.pdbx_seq_one_letter_code
_entity_poly.pdbx_strand_id
1 'polypeptide(L)'
;MEDERLEIEEGTEGGLKSLRVVVEEVRGKCTSGMRPGDYFILRSGRLYIPPDRHFCLYALQAVLPLLPAKQRVLQEGDWLKRDAHVICPDPAGNVIMRIEEI
;
A
#
# COMPACT_ATOMS: atom_id res chain seq x y z
N MET A 1 0.64 18.50 -21.84
CA MET A 1 -0.24 17.43 -22.34
C MET A 1 -0.59 16.59 -21.14
N GLU A 2 -1.89 16.44 -20.94
CA GLU A 2 -2.63 16.21 -19.70
C GLU A 2 -1.95 15.41 -18.58
N ASP A 3 -1.91 16.05 -17.40
CA ASP A 3 -1.87 15.44 -16.07
C ASP A 3 -3.12 14.58 -15.91
N GLU A 4 -3.00 13.32 -16.34
CA GLU A 4 -4.04 12.28 -16.21
C GLU A 4 -4.16 11.96 -14.72
N ARG A 5 -4.93 12.79 -14.02
CA ARG A 5 -5.49 12.49 -12.70
C ARG A 5 -6.00 11.07 -12.79
N LEU A 6 -5.37 10.15 -12.05
CA LEU A 6 -5.89 8.81 -11.82
C LEU A 6 -7.26 8.99 -11.17
N GLU A 7 -8.30 9.07 -11.99
CA GLU A 7 -9.67 9.10 -11.53
C GLU A 7 -9.88 7.86 -10.67
N ILE A 8 -10.20 8.11 -9.41
CA ILE A 8 -10.59 7.09 -8.47
C ILE A 8 -12.00 6.72 -8.91
N GLU A 9 -12.14 5.72 -9.79
CA GLU A 9 -13.42 5.05 -9.99
C GLU A 9 -13.84 4.48 -8.63
N GLU A 10 -14.74 5.19 -7.96
CA GLU A 10 -15.43 4.73 -6.76
C GLU A 10 -16.32 3.55 -7.17
N GLY A 11 -15.78 2.35 -7.04
CA GLY A 11 -16.50 1.13 -7.36
C GLY A 11 -15.82 -0.09 -6.78
N THR A 12 -16.44 -0.69 -5.77
CA THR A 12 -16.13 -2.05 -5.31
C THR A 12 -16.48 -3.05 -6.42
N GLU A 13 -15.65 -3.16 -7.45
CA GLU A 13 -15.71 -4.26 -8.41
C GLU A 13 -15.58 -5.58 -7.64
N GLY A 14 -16.63 -6.39 -7.66
CA GLY A 14 -16.66 -7.68 -6.96
C GLY A 14 -16.73 -7.60 -5.43
N GLY A 15 -17.12 -6.46 -4.84
CA GLY A 15 -17.28 -6.32 -3.38
C GLY A 15 -15.96 -6.22 -2.60
N LEU A 16 -14.84 -6.02 -3.28
CA LEU A 16 -13.53 -5.79 -2.67
C LEU A 16 -13.28 -4.29 -2.53
N LYS A 17 -12.79 -3.87 -1.35
CA LYS A 17 -12.36 -2.50 -1.11
C LYS A 17 -11.10 -2.18 -1.92
N SER A 18 -11.00 -0.94 -2.39
CA SER A 18 -9.76 -0.40 -2.93
C SER A 18 -8.84 -0.02 -1.78
N LEU A 19 -7.54 -0.30 -1.94
CA LEU A 19 -6.54 0.04 -0.94
C LEU A 19 -5.46 0.93 -1.55
N ARG A 20 -4.90 1.80 -0.72
CA ARG A 20 -3.62 2.47 -0.98
C ARG A 20 -2.61 1.97 0.06
N VAL A 21 -1.43 1.57 -0.41
CA VAL A 21 -0.29 1.36 0.48
C VAL A 21 0.67 2.51 0.26
N VAL A 22 0.86 3.32 1.29
CA VAL A 22 1.71 4.52 1.24
C VAL A 22 2.89 4.37 2.17
N VAL A 23 4.07 4.82 1.74
CA VAL A 23 5.21 5.00 2.62
C VAL A 23 4.91 6.19 3.53
N GLU A 24 4.75 5.91 4.82
CA GLU A 24 4.48 6.94 5.82
C GLU A 24 5.79 7.54 6.34
N GLU A 25 6.78 6.69 6.65
CA GLU A 25 8.03 7.10 7.29
C GLU A 25 9.20 6.26 6.76
N VAL A 26 10.39 6.87 6.67
CA VAL A 26 11.66 6.17 6.44
C VAL A 26 12.59 6.52 7.60
N ARG A 27 12.79 5.58 8.53
CA ARG A 27 13.61 5.82 9.74
C ARG A 27 15.11 5.67 9.52
N GLY A 28 15.49 4.89 8.52
CA GLY A 28 16.88 4.66 8.14
C GLY A 28 17.19 5.16 6.73
N LYS A 29 17.98 4.39 5.99
CA LYS A 29 18.30 4.64 4.59
C LYS A 29 17.61 3.61 3.70
N CYS A 30 16.56 4.01 3.00
CA CYS A 30 15.95 3.15 1.99
C CYS A 30 16.93 2.96 0.81
N THR A 31 17.45 1.75 0.64
CA THR A 31 18.36 1.38 -0.46
C THR A 31 17.68 1.44 -1.83
N SER A 32 16.37 1.18 -1.88
CA SER A 32 15.55 1.32 -3.09
C SER A 32 15.15 2.78 -3.40
N GLY A 33 15.48 3.75 -2.52
CA GLY A 33 15.21 5.17 -2.77
C GLY A 33 13.75 5.61 -2.57
N MET A 34 12.88 4.78 -1.97
CA MET A 34 11.51 5.18 -1.63
C MET A 34 11.51 6.29 -0.55
N ARG A 35 10.48 7.14 -0.57
CA ARG A 35 10.31 8.31 0.30
C ARG A 35 8.88 8.39 0.85
N PRO A 36 8.65 9.13 1.95
CA PRO A 36 7.29 9.43 2.41
C PRO A 36 6.41 9.95 1.27
N GLY A 37 5.21 9.40 1.14
CA GLY A 37 4.27 9.70 0.08
C GLY A 37 4.40 8.83 -1.18
N ASP A 38 5.45 8.02 -1.35
CA ASP A 38 5.46 7.00 -2.41
C ASP A 38 4.41 5.93 -2.10
N TYR A 39 3.67 5.46 -3.12
CA TYR A 39 2.55 4.56 -2.91
C TYR A 39 2.31 3.64 -4.10
N PHE A 40 1.50 2.60 -3.86
CA PHE A 40 0.78 1.88 -4.90
C PHE A 40 -0.70 1.75 -4.51
N ILE A 41 -1.54 1.51 -5.51
CA ILE A 41 -2.98 1.28 -5.36
C ILE A 41 -3.27 -0.19 -5.65
N LEU A 42 -4.16 -0.80 -4.87
CA LEU A 42 -4.74 -2.12 -5.13
C LEU A 42 -6.23 -1.96 -5.41
N ARG A 43 -6.68 -2.36 -6.60
CA ARG A 43 -8.10 -2.42 -6.98
C ARG A 43 -8.40 -3.81 -7.51
N SER A 44 -9.36 -4.51 -6.90
CA SER A 44 -9.84 -5.81 -7.43
C SER A 44 -8.73 -6.83 -7.75
N GLY A 45 -7.69 -6.89 -6.92
CA GLY A 45 -6.53 -7.79 -7.12
C GLY A 45 -5.47 -7.29 -8.10
N ARG A 46 -5.63 -6.08 -8.67
CA ARG A 46 -4.68 -5.43 -9.58
C ARG A 46 -3.88 -4.36 -8.85
N LEU A 47 -2.56 -4.41 -8.96
CA LEU A 47 -1.64 -3.47 -8.34
C LEU A 47 -1.21 -2.39 -9.36
N TYR A 48 -1.30 -1.13 -8.97
CA TYR A 48 -0.97 0.04 -9.80
C TYR A 48 0.06 0.90 -9.09
N ILE A 49 1.18 1.15 -9.75
CA ILE A 49 2.22 2.08 -9.31
C ILE A 49 2.10 3.34 -10.19
N PRO A 50 2.18 4.56 -9.63
CA PRO A 50 2.13 5.78 -10.44
C PRO A 50 3.23 5.81 -11.53
N PRO A 51 2.99 6.50 -12.67
CA PRO A 51 3.99 6.64 -13.73
C PRO A 51 5.33 7.18 -13.20
N ASP A 52 6.43 6.68 -13.77
CA ASP A 52 7.80 7.05 -13.39
C ASP A 52 8.14 6.85 -11.90
N ARG A 53 7.36 6.03 -11.20
CA ARG A 53 7.64 5.57 -9.84
C ARG A 53 7.88 4.07 -9.80
N HIS A 54 8.42 3.62 -8.69
CA HIS A 54 8.62 2.22 -8.36
C HIS A 54 8.23 1.99 -6.91
N PHE A 55 8.08 0.72 -6.56
CA PHE A 55 7.93 0.30 -5.18
C PHE A 55 8.98 -0.78 -4.90
N CYS A 56 9.63 -0.71 -3.74
CA CYS A 56 10.63 -1.68 -3.34
C CYS A 56 10.01 -3.08 -3.29
N LEU A 57 10.64 -4.06 -3.95
CA LEU A 57 10.18 -5.44 -3.97
C LEU A 57 10.07 -6.03 -2.55
N TYR A 58 11.02 -5.76 -1.67
CA TYR A 58 11.01 -6.30 -0.31
C TYR A 58 9.94 -5.67 0.57
N ALA A 59 9.68 -4.38 0.39
CA ALA A 59 8.58 -3.69 1.06
C ALA A 59 7.23 -4.22 0.56
N LEU A 60 7.10 -4.42 -0.75
CA LEU A 60 5.91 -5.04 -1.35
C LEU A 60 5.68 -6.45 -0.79
N GLN A 61 6.72 -7.30 -0.72
CA GLN A 61 6.62 -8.65 -0.17
C GLN A 61 6.14 -8.67 1.28
N ALA A 62 6.51 -7.68 2.10
CA ALA A 62 6.06 -7.60 3.49
C ALA A 62 4.58 -7.25 3.62
N VAL A 63 4.05 -6.37 2.76
CA VAL A 63 2.65 -5.94 2.83
C VAL A 63 1.69 -6.89 2.09
N LEU A 64 2.15 -7.52 1.00
CA LEU A 64 1.33 -8.32 0.08
C LEU A 64 0.45 -9.39 0.79
N PRO A 65 0.93 -10.14 1.78
CA PRO A 65 0.13 -11.18 2.44
C PRO A 65 -1.11 -10.64 3.17
N LEU A 66 -1.11 -9.36 3.57
CA LEU A 66 -2.19 -8.74 4.34
C LEU A 66 -3.29 -8.16 3.44
N LEU A 67 -2.95 -7.82 2.20
CA LEU A 67 -3.83 -7.04 1.33
C LEU A 67 -5.15 -7.76 1.00
N PRO A 68 -5.19 -9.05 0.64
CA PRO A 68 -6.46 -9.71 0.35
C PRO A 68 -7.43 -9.69 1.53
N ALA A 69 -6.93 -9.83 2.76
CA ALA A 69 -7.77 -9.75 3.96
C ALA A 69 -8.26 -8.32 4.19
N LYS A 70 -7.38 -7.32 4.02
CA LYS A 70 -7.71 -5.89 4.13
C LYS A 70 -8.72 -5.40 3.07
N GLN A 71 -8.81 -6.05 1.92
CA GLN A 71 -9.84 -5.74 0.91
C GLN A 71 -11.25 -6.21 1.31
N ARG A 72 -11.40 -6.95 2.41
CA ARG A 72 -12.68 -7.55 2.84
C ARG A 72 -13.15 -6.95 4.17
N VAL A 73 -14.42 -7.16 4.49
CA VAL A 73 -14.96 -6.81 5.81
C VAL A 73 -14.34 -7.72 6.86
N LEU A 74 -13.65 -7.12 7.82
CA LEU A 74 -13.04 -7.82 8.96
C LEU A 74 -13.95 -7.77 10.19
N GLN A 75 -13.89 -8.82 11.00
CA GLN A 75 -14.68 -8.97 12.23
C GLN A 75 -14.29 -7.91 13.27
N GLU A 76 -15.24 -7.56 14.13
CA GLU A 76 -14.93 -6.72 15.29
C GLU A 76 -13.94 -7.43 16.23
N GLY A 77 -12.96 -6.68 16.74
CA GLY A 77 -11.90 -7.24 17.59
C GLY A 77 -10.70 -7.87 16.86
N ASP A 78 -10.78 -8.17 15.56
CA ASP A 78 -9.61 -8.62 14.78
C ASP A 78 -8.51 -7.53 14.80
N TRP A 79 -7.28 -7.92 15.14
CA TRP A 79 -6.15 -7.00 15.17
C TRP A 79 -5.92 -6.38 13.78
N LEU A 80 -6.10 -7.16 12.72
CA LEU A 80 -5.91 -6.70 11.35
C LEU A 80 -6.97 -5.67 10.95
N LYS A 81 -8.09 -5.57 11.66
CA LYS A 81 -9.06 -4.48 11.44
C LYS A 81 -8.49 -3.13 11.85
N ARG A 82 -7.71 -3.07 12.93
CA ARG A 82 -7.17 -1.84 13.52
C ARG A 82 -5.75 -1.53 13.06
N ASP A 83 -4.89 -2.54 12.99
CA ASP A 83 -3.49 -2.37 12.61
C ASP A 83 -3.37 -2.17 11.10
N ALA A 84 -2.67 -1.10 10.72
CA ALA A 84 -2.51 -0.69 9.33
C ALA A 84 -1.04 -0.51 8.91
N HIS A 85 -0.09 -0.70 9.83
CA HIS A 85 1.32 -0.44 9.59
C HIS A 85 2.09 -1.73 9.30
N VAL A 86 2.96 -1.66 8.31
CA VAL A 86 3.87 -2.74 7.94
C VAL A 86 5.26 -2.16 7.74
N ILE A 87 6.29 -2.85 8.22
CA ILE A 87 7.67 -2.40 8.09
C ILE A 87 8.36 -3.22 7.01
N CYS A 88 9.09 -2.54 6.12
CA CYS A 88 9.99 -3.17 5.15
C CYS A 88 11.04 -4.01 5.90
N PRO A 89 11.33 -5.25 5.46
CA PRO A 89 12.21 -6.15 6.19
C PRO A 89 13.69 -5.78 6.07
N ASP A 90 14.06 -4.82 5.20
CA ASP A 90 15.42 -4.29 5.12
C ASP A 90 15.74 -3.46 6.39
N PRO A 91 16.61 -3.95 7.28
CA PRO A 91 16.90 -3.31 8.56
C PRO A 91 17.64 -1.97 8.39
N ALA A 92 18.28 -1.74 7.24
CA ALA A 92 18.94 -0.47 6.96
C ALA A 92 17.93 0.64 6.71
N GLY A 93 16.77 0.31 6.12
CA GLY A 93 15.77 1.26 5.70
C GLY A 93 14.72 1.57 6.76
N ASN A 94 14.23 0.55 7.48
CA ASN A 94 13.09 0.66 8.40
C ASN A 94 11.95 1.52 7.79
N VAL A 95 11.59 1.21 6.54
CA VAL A 95 10.52 1.91 5.84
C VAL A 95 9.19 1.45 6.41
N ILE A 96 8.38 2.39 6.87
CA ILE A 96 7.07 2.14 7.44
C ILE A 96 6.03 2.48 6.39
N MET A 97 5.19 1.50 6.09
CA MET A 97 4.08 1.60 5.15
C MET A 97 2.76 1.59 5.94
N ARG A 98 1.79 2.39 5.49
CA ARG A 98 0.42 2.36 5.99
C ARG A 98 -0.53 1.90 4.91
N ILE A 99 -1.44 0.99 5.26
CA ILE A 99 -2.54 0.52 4.41
C ILE A 99 -3.77 1.38 4.69
N GLU A 100 -4.30 2.02 3.66
CA GLU A 100 -5.51 2.86 3.70
C GLU A 100 -6.59 2.25 2.81
N GLU A 101 -7.85 2.34 3.24
CA GLU A 101 -9.00 2.15 2.35
C GLU A 101 -9.25 3.45 1.58
N ILE A 102 -9.50 3.37 0.27
CA ILE A 102 -9.76 4.52 -0.61
C ILE A 102 -10.97 4.29 -1.52
#